data_AF-A0A1C6Y8G0-F1
#
_entry.id   AF-A0A1C6Y8G0-F1
#
_cell.length_a   1.000
_cell.length_b   1.000
_cell.length_c   1.000
_cell.angle_alpha   90.00
_cell.angle_beta   90.00
_cell.angle_gamma   90.00
#
_symmetry.space_group_name_H-M   'P 1'
#
loop_
_entity.id
_entity.type
_entity.pdbx_description
1 polymer ?
#
loop_
_entity_poly.entity_id
_entity_poly.type
_entity_poly.pdbx_seq_one_letter_code
_entity_poly.pdbx_strand_id
1 'polypeptide(L)'
;MHVYYSPARIEKADVARRLIIFASSQKIKQKYPLLTVTWELLAYDNPPMIEVEYLNGEKEKINIEYFSDRQKKEIIDKWKYTASLEAFPEVLAPTIEKPQNSF
;
A
#
# COMPACT_ATOMS: atom_id res chain seq x y z
N MET A 1 7.98 6.11 7.04
CA MET A 1 7.71 6.57 5.65
C MET A 1 7.53 8.07 5.67
N HIS A 2 8.37 8.79 4.94
CA HIS A 2 8.32 10.24 4.83
C HIS A 2 7.98 10.63 3.39
N VAL A 3 7.01 11.53 3.21
CA VAL A 3 6.53 11.96 1.88
C VAL A 3 6.85 13.44 1.67
N TYR A 4 7.69 13.72 0.68
CA TYR A 4 8.03 15.07 0.26
C TYR A 4 7.19 15.43 -0.97
N TYR A 5 6.54 16.58 -0.98
CA TYR A 5 5.86 17.06 -2.19
C TYR A 5 5.79 18.58 -2.28
N SER A 6 5.73 19.10 -3.50
CA SER A 6 5.56 20.53 -3.76
C SER A 6 4.13 20.84 -4.19
N PRO A 7 3.48 21.87 -3.63
CA PRO A 7 2.16 22.30 -4.08
C PRO A 7 2.17 22.94 -5.47
N ALA A 8 3.34 23.36 -5.99
CA ALA A 8 3.48 23.93 -7.32
C ALA A 8 3.12 22.95 -8.45
N ARG A 9 3.32 21.64 -8.23
CA ARG A 9 2.95 20.57 -9.18
C ARG A 9 1.59 19.96 -8.82
N ILE A 10 0.50 20.68 -9.05
CA ILE A 10 -0.86 20.33 -8.58
C ILE A 10 -1.26 18.87 -8.85
N GLU A 11 -1.08 18.37 -10.08
CA GLU A 11 -1.46 16.99 -10.45
C GLU A 11 -0.63 15.93 -9.73
N LYS A 12 0.68 16.17 -9.57
CA LYS A 12 1.62 15.23 -8.96
C LYS A 12 1.54 15.28 -7.43
N ALA A 13 1.23 16.45 -6.87
CA ALA A 13 0.96 16.64 -5.45
C ALA A 13 -0.29 15.86 -5.01
N ASP A 14 -1.29 15.69 -5.88
CA ASP A 14 -2.49 14.92 -5.52
C ASP A 14 -2.18 13.44 -5.24
N VAL A 15 -1.26 12.83 -5.99
CA VAL A 15 -0.80 11.45 -5.75
C VAL A 15 -0.15 11.34 -4.38
N ALA A 16 0.73 12.29 -4.02
CA ALA A 16 1.36 12.32 -2.70
C ALA A 16 0.33 12.47 -1.57
N ARG A 17 -0.66 13.36 -1.72
CA ARG A 17 -1.75 13.54 -0.74
C ARG A 17 -2.57 12.26 -0.55
N ARG A 18 -2.98 11.60 -1.64
CA ARG A 18 -3.72 10.34 -1.59
C ARG A 18 -2.93 9.25 -0.88
N LEU A 19 -1.63 9.15 -1.17
CA LEU A 19 -0.74 8.19 -0.50
C LEU A 19 -0.66 8.44 1.01
N ILE A 20 -0.49 9.70 1.43
CA ILE A 20 -0.44 10.07 2.86
C ILE A 20 -1.74 9.65 3.56
N ILE A 21 -2.90 9.95 2.97
CA ILE A 21 -4.21 9.59 3.53
C ILE A 21 -4.35 8.07 3.62
N PHE A 22 -4.02 7.35 2.54
CA PHE A 22 -4.11 5.89 2.50
C PHE A 22 -3.22 5.24 3.55
N ALA A 23 -1.94 5.64 3.63
CA ALA A 23 -0.99 5.08 4.58
C ALA A 23 -1.30 5.45 6.03
N SER A 24 -1.97 6.58 6.25
CA SER A 24 -2.43 7.02 7.58
C SER A 24 -3.78 6.43 7.98
N SER A 25 -4.44 5.66 7.10
CA SER A 25 -5.76 5.09 7.36
C SER A 25 -5.74 4.09 8.51
N GLN A 26 -6.87 3.95 9.22
CA GLN A 26 -7.00 3.02 10.33
C GLN A 26 -6.75 1.57 9.92
N LYS A 27 -7.19 1.18 8.71
CA LYS A 27 -6.97 -0.17 8.16
C LYS A 27 -5.47 -0.49 8.02
N ILE A 28 -4.68 0.48 7.55
CA ILE A 28 -3.23 0.31 7.41
C ILE A 28 -2.54 0.35 8.78
N LYS A 29 -2.95 1.24 9.69
CA LYS A 29 -2.40 1.30 11.05
C LYS A 29 -2.66 0.02 11.85
N GLN A 30 -3.82 -0.61 11.69
CA GLN A 30 -4.13 -1.90 12.32
C GLN A 30 -3.24 -3.03 11.79
N LYS A 31 -2.97 -3.04 10.47
CA LYS A 31 -2.11 -4.05 9.84
C LYS A 31 -0.62 -3.83 10.12
N TYR A 32 -0.20 -2.57 10.20
CA TYR A 32 1.19 -2.16 10.39
C TYR A 32 1.29 -1.09 11.50
N PRO A 33 1.23 -1.49 12.79
CA PRO A 33 1.17 -0.55 13.91
C PRO A 33 2.45 0.28 14.09
N LEU A 34 3.59 -0.23 13.63
CA LEU A 34 4.89 0.47 13.70
C LEU A 34 5.10 1.45 12.53
N LEU A 35 4.20 1.47 11.54
CA LEU A 35 4.33 2.34 10.39
C LEU A 35 4.06 3.79 10.80
N THR A 36 5.12 4.59 10.88
CA THR A 36 5.02 6.04 11.06
C THR A 36 5.02 6.72 9.69
N VAL A 37 4.01 7.54 9.44
CA VAL A 37 3.86 8.33 8.21
C VAL A 37 4.06 9.80 8.55
N THR A 38 5.04 10.43 7.91
CA THR A 38 5.34 11.85 8.02
C THR A 38 5.36 12.47 6.63
N TRP A 39 5.16 13.79 6.56
CA TRP A 39 5.15 14.50 5.29
C TRP A 39 5.72 15.91 5.44
N GLU A 40 6.29 16.42 4.35
CA GLU A 40 6.86 17.76 4.27
C GLU A 40 6.46 18.44 2.96
N LEU A 41 6.11 19.73 3.07
CA LEU A 41 5.83 20.60 1.94
C LEU A 41 7.11 21.30 1.51
N LEU A 42 7.53 21.06 0.26
CA LEU A 42 8.68 21.71 -0.33
C LEU A 42 8.23 22.99 -1.07
N ALA A 43 8.92 24.11 -0.81
CA ALA A 43 8.58 25.42 -1.37
C ALA A 43 8.89 25.55 -2.88
N TYR A 44 9.90 24.83 -3.37
CA TYR A 44 10.33 24.85 -4.76
C TYR A 44 9.61 23.78 -5.59
N ASP A 45 9.80 23.82 -6.91
CA ASP A 45 9.24 22.89 -7.89
C ASP A 45 9.89 21.49 -7.85
N ASN A 46 10.10 20.96 -6.64
CA ASN A 46 10.72 19.67 -6.40
C ASN A 46 9.76 18.53 -6.77
N PRO A 47 10.27 17.46 -7.39
CA PRO A 47 9.46 16.28 -7.67
C PRO A 47 8.98 15.64 -6.36
N PRO A 48 7.76 15.07 -6.32
CA PRO A 48 7.31 14.33 -5.15
C PRO A 48 8.17 13.09 -4.93
N MET A 49 8.63 12.90 -3.69
CA MET A 49 9.48 11.77 -3.30
C MET A 49 8.97 11.08 -2.04
N ILE A 50 9.25 9.78 -1.91
CA ILE A 50 9.02 9.01 -0.69
C ILE A 50 10.38 8.54 -0.19
N GLU A 51 10.60 8.68 1.11
CA GLU A 51 11.67 8.01 1.81
C GLU A 51 11.08 6.95 2.75
N VAL A 52 11.44 5.70 2.49
CA VAL A 52 11.04 4.55 3.31
C VAL A 52 12.23 4.16 4.15
N GLU A 53 12.03 4.10 5.46
CA GLU A 53 12.99 3.54 6.42
C GLU A 53 12.41 2.21 6.89
N TYR A 54 13.14 1.14 6.65
CA TYR A 54 12.78 -0.22 7.03
C TYR A 54 13.32 -0.53 8.44
N LEU A 55 12.79 -1.58 9.08
CA LEU A 55 13.22 -1.99 10.44
C LEU A 55 14.69 -2.42 10.53
N ASN A 56 15.28 -2.81 9.40
CA ASN A 56 16.70 -3.14 9.28
C ASN A 56 17.60 -1.89 9.18
N GLY A 57 17.02 -0.68 9.19
CA GLY A 57 17.75 0.59 9.05
C GLY A 57 18.04 0.99 7.60
N GLU A 58 17.66 0.18 6.62
CA GLU A 58 17.79 0.54 5.21
C GLU A 58 16.84 1.68 4.85
N LYS A 59 17.34 2.61 4.05
CA LYS A 59 16.59 3.76 3.56
C LYS A 59 16.51 3.72 2.05
N GLU A 60 15.29 3.82 1.53
CA GLU A 60 15.02 3.82 0.10
C GLU A 60 14.31 5.12 -0.27
N LYS A 61 14.80 5.79 -1.32
CA LYS A 61 14.18 7.00 -1.87
C LYS A 61 13.56 6.69 -3.23
N ILE A 62 12.26 6.94 -3.34
CA ILE A 62 11.45 6.64 -4.52
C ILE A 62 10.82 7.93 -5.03
N ASN A 63 11.02 8.24 -6.31
CA ASN A 63 10.32 9.34 -6.97
C ASN A 63 8.91 8.88 -7.38
N ILE A 64 7.88 9.59 -6.90
CA ILE A 64 6.46 9.25 -7.12
C ILE A 64 5.91 9.90 -8.40
N GLU A 65 6.67 10.77 -9.05
CA GLU A 65 6.23 11.55 -10.20
C GLU A 65 5.91 10.68 -11.42
N TYR A 66 6.62 9.56 -11.54
CA TYR A 66 6.50 8.62 -12.65
C TYR A 66 6.45 7.19 -12.13
N PHE A 67 5.27 6.73 -11.69
CA PHE A 67 4.95 5.34 -12.02
C PHE A 67 4.74 5.31 -13.53
N SER A 68 5.74 4.86 -14.28
CA SER A 68 5.56 4.61 -15.72
C SER A 68 4.33 3.73 -15.93
N ASP A 69 3.61 3.85 -17.06
CA ASP A 69 2.42 3.01 -17.29
C ASP A 69 2.75 1.52 -17.23
N ARG A 70 4.02 1.16 -17.50
CA ARG A 70 4.57 -0.17 -17.27
C ARG A 70 4.61 -0.55 -15.79
N GLN A 71 5.14 0.30 -14.92
CA GLN A 71 5.16 0.07 -13.47
C GLN A 71 3.75 0.04 -12.88
N LYS A 72 2.83 0.89 -13.34
CA LYS A 72 1.42 0.81 -12.95
C LYS A 72 0.81 -0.54 -13.32
N LYS A 73 1.10 -1.02 -14.54
CA LYS A 73 0.60 -2.30 -15.04
C LYS A 73 1.20 -3.48 -14.26
N GLU A 74 2.51 -3.46 -13.98
CA GLU A 74 3.16 -4.49 -13.15
C GLU A 74 2.62 -4.52 -11.72
N ILE A 75 2.35 -3.36 -11.11
CA ILE A 75 1.74 -3.28 -9.78
C ILE A 75 0.32 -3.86 -9.80
N ILE A 76 -0.50 -3.47 -10.80
CA ILE A 76 -1.87 -3.99 -10.96
C ILE A 76 -1.86 -5.49 -11.22
N ASP A 77 -0.98 -5.99 -12.08
CA ASP A 77 -0.89 -7.41 -12.41
C ASP A 77 -0.41 -8.23 -11.19
N LYS A 78 0.54 -7.69 -10.40
CA LYS A 78 0.97 -8.30 -9.15
C LYS A 78 -0.16 -8.32 -8.11
N TRP A 79 -0.97 -7.27 -8.02
CA TRP A 79 -2.13 -7.22 -7.14
C TRP A 79 -3.24 -8.18 -7.59
N LYS A 80 -3.53 -8.28 -8.88
CA LYS A 80 -4.46 -9.28 -9.43
C LYS A 80 -3.98 -10.70 -9.14
N TYR A 81 -2.70 -10.97 -9.32
CA TYR A 81 -2.10 -12.27 -9.02
C TYR A 81 -2.18 -12.60 -7.52
N THR A 82 -1.87 -11.63 -6.65
CA THR A 82 -1.95 -11.81 -5.19
C THR A 82 -3.41 -11.97 -4.72
N ALA A 83 -4.34 -11.20 -5.27
CA ALA A 83 -5.77 -11.31 -5.00
C ALA A 83 -6.36 -12.63 -5.53
N SER A 84 -5.81 -13.20 -6.60
CA SER A 84 -6.19 -14.53 -7.08
C SER A 84 -5.61 -15.68 -6.23
N LEU A 85 -4.59 -15.40 -5.41
CA LEU A 85 -3.97 -16.37 -4.49
C LEU A 85 -4.55 -16.34 -3.07
N GLU A 86 -5.20 -15.24 -2.66
CA GLU A 86 -6.03 -15.22 -1.46
C GLU A 86 -7.31 -16.02 -1.73
N ALA A 87 -7.34 -17.28 -1.30
CA ALA A 87 -8.55 -18.09 -1.30
C ALA A 87 -9.64 -17.39 -0.48
N PHE A 88 -10.81 -17.16 -1.10
CA PHE A 88 -12.01 -16.72 -0.41
C PHE A 88 -12.27 -17.62 0.81
N PRO A 89 -12.42 -17.06 2.03
CA PRO A 89 -12.66 -17.83 3.25
C PRO A 89 -14.10 -18.38 3.36
N GLU A 90 -14.84 -18.50 2.25
CA GLU A 90 -16.17 -19.13 2.24
C GLU A 90 -16.11 -20.65 2.02
N VAL A 91 -14.94 -21.23 1.72
CA VAL A 91 -14.78 -22.69 1.52
C VAL A 91 -14.11 -23.39 2.72
N LEU A 92 -14.24 -22.82 3.92
CA LEU A 92 -13.99 -23.51 5.19
C LEU A 92 -15.30 -23.67 5.98
N ALA A 93 -16.39 -24.01 5.30
CA ALA A 93 -17.53 -24.58 6.01
C ALA A 93 -17.06 -25.92 6.62
N PRO A 94 -17.06 -26.09 7.95
CA PRO A 94 -16.72 -27.37 8.54
C PRO A 94 -17.75 -28.38 8.06
N THR A 95 -17.33 -29.37 7.29
CA THR A 95 -18.14 -30.57 7.04
C THR A 95 -18.38 -31.24 8.38
N ILE A 96 -19.58 -31.02 8.93
CA ILE A 96 -20.11 -31.79 10.06
C ILE A 96 -20.14 -33.25 9.61
N GLU A 97 -19.31 -34.09 10.21
CA GLU A 97 -19.41 -35.54 10.05
C GLU A 97 -20.82 -35.97 10.45
N LYS A 98 -21.56 -36.56 9.50
CA LYS A 98 -22.86 -37.16 9.81
C LYS A 98 -22.63 -38.34 10.77
N PRO A 99 -23.42 -38.48 11.83
CA PRO A 99 -23.27 -39.59 12.76
C PRO A 99 -23.52 -40.92 12.01
N GLN A 100 -22.62 -41.89 12.25
CA GLN A 100 -22.90 -43.30 12.00
C GLN A 100 -24.18 -43.68 12.75
N ASN A 101 -25.15 -44.24 12.05
CA ASN A 101 -26.09 -45.17 12.66
C ASN A 101 -26.47 -46.25 11.66
N SER A 102 -25.93 -47.42 11.95
CA SER A 102 -26.44 -48.75 11.68
C SER A 102 -27.96 -48.82 11.84
N PHE A 103 -28.66 -49.46 10.90
CA PHE A 103 -29.68 -50.50 11.09
C PHE A 103 -30.22 -50.95 9.72
#